data_AF-A0A951SA44-F1
#
_entry.id   AF-A0A951SA44-F1
#
_cell.length_a   1.000
_cell.length_b   1.000
_cell.length_c   1.000
_cell.angle_alpha   90.00
_cell.angle_beta   90.00
_cell.angle_gamma   90.00
#
_symmetry.space_group_name_H-M   'P 1'
#
loop_
_entity.id
_entity.type
_entity.pdbx_description
1 polymer ?
#
loop_
_entity_poly.entity_id
_entity_poly.type
_entity_poly.pdbx_seq_one_letter_code
_entity_poly.pdbx_strand_id
1 'polypeptide(L)' 'QLSGGSHYGLTIMRARAERVGGSLEVDSAPGGGTKIIARLPLESRNQELGIRS' A
#
# COMPACT_ATOMS: atom_id res chain seq x y z
N GLN A 1 -1.92 25.08 15.82
CA GLN A 1 -1.86 24.65 14.41
C GLN A 1 -0.71 23.66 14.28
N LEU A 2 -0.99 22.35 14.21
CA LEU A 2 0.04 21.30 14.25
C LEU A 2 0.59 21.04 12.84
N SER A 3 1.76 21.62 12.57
CA SER A 3 2.85 21.18 11.68
C SER A 3 2.50 20.42 10.39
N GLY A 4 2.35 21.16 9.29
CA GLY A 4 2.07 20.70 7.91
C GLY A 4 3.21 19.98 7.18
N GLY A 5 3.66 18.84 7.71
CA GLY A 5 4.56 17.90 7.00
C GLY A 5 4.05 16.44 6.94
N SER A 6 2.96 16.12 7.66
CA SER A 6 2.56 14.73 7.93
C SER A 6 1.57 14.14 6.91
N HIS A 7 0.90 14.96 6.10
CA HIS A 7 -0.21 14.49 5.26
C HIS A 7 0.23 13.86 3.92
N TYR A 8 1.38 14.28 3.37
CA TYR A 8 1.84 13.78 2.07
C TYR A 8 2.18 12.29 2.11
N GLY A 9 2.70 11.79 3.23
CA GLY A 9 3.09 10.38 3.36
C GLY A 9 1.92 9.43 3.06
N LEU A 10 0.79 9.63 3.74
CA LEU A 10 -0.41 8.81 3.53
C LEU A 10 -1.04 9.01 2.15
N THR A 11 -1.07 10.25 1.64
CA THR A 11 -1.55 10.54 0.29
C THR A 11 -0.72 9.81 -0.77
N ILE A 12 0.61 9.85 -0.66
CA ILE A 12 1.52 9.18 -1.58
C ILE A 12 1.40 7.66 -1.45
N MET A 13 1.30 7.13 -0.23
CA MET A 13 1.12 5.69 0.00
C MET A 13 -0.18 5.19 -0.64
N ARG A 14 -1.28 5.95 -0.51
CA ARG A 14 -2.56 5.64 -1.14
C ARG A 14 -2.42 5.63 -2.66
N ALA A 15 -1.89 6.71 -3.24
CA ALA A 15 -1.69 6.81 -4.69
C ALA A 15 -0.81 5.68 -5.23
N ARG A 16 0.23 5.26 -4.49
CA ARG A 16 1.09 4.13 -4.87
C ARG A 16 0.36 2.79 -4.84
N ALA A 17 -0.43 2.54 -3.80
CA ALA A 17 -1.22 1.31 -3.69
C ALA A 17 -2.25 1.25 -4.82
N GLU A 18 -2.99 2.33 -5.07
CA GLU A 18 -3.99 2.41 -6.15
C GLU A 18 -3.37 2.22 -7.54
N ARG A 19 -2.18 2.77 -7.78
CA ARG A 19 -1.46 2.64 -9.06
C ARG A 19 -1.14 1.19 -9.44
N VAL A 20 -0.99 0.29 -8.46
CA VAL A 20 -0.74 -1.14 -8.70
C VAL A 20 -2.00 -1.99 -8.52
N GLY A 21 -3.19 -1.38 -8.54
CA GLY A 21 -4.46 -2.09 -8.36
C GLY A 21 -4.74 -2.52 -6.92
N GLY A 22 -4.06 -1.91 -5.96
CA GLY A 22 -4.21 -2.17 -4.53
C GLY A 22 -5.08 -1.13 -3.81
N SER A 23 -5.08 -1.20 -2.47
CA SER A 23 -5.83 -0.29 -1.58
C SER A 23 -5.06 0.01 -0.29
N LEU A 24 -5.42 1.12 0.37
CA LEU A 24 -4.86 1.54 1.65
C LEU A 24 -5.97 1.93 2.64
N GLU A 25 -5.96 1.33 3.82
CA GLU A 25 -6.83 1.62 4.96
C GLU A 25 -6.01 2.12 6.15
N VAL A 26 -6.59 3.07 6.89
CA VAL A 26 -5.99 3.64 8.10
C VAL A 26 -7.03 3.58 9.21
N ASP A 27 -6.66 2.94 10.31
CA ASP A 27 -7.46 2.81 11.51
C ASP A 27 -6.67 3.42 12.67
N SER A 28 -7.16 4.53 13.19
CA SER A 28 -6.50 5.31 14.24
C SER A 28 -7.54 5.69 15.30
N ALA A 29 -7.16 5.54 16.57
CA ALA A 29 -7.95 5.97 17.70
C ALA A 29 -7.10 6.84 18.64
N PRO A 30 -7.65 7.91 19.25
CA PRO A 30 -6.92 8.71 20.24
C PRO A 30 -6.37 7.83 21.37
N GLY A 31 -5.07 7.92 21.64
CA GLY A 31 -4.39 7.12 22.67
C GLY A 31 -4.19 5.63 22.33
N GLY A 32 -4.73 5.14 21.22
CA GLY A 32 -4.66 3.73 20.80
C GLY A 32 -3.62 3.42 19.73
N GLY A 33 -2.85 4.42 19.28
CA GLY A 33 -1.90 4.27 18.18
C GLY A 33 -2.57 4.32 16.81
N THR A 34 -1.89 3.79 15.80
CA THR A 34 -2.35 3.82 14.40
C THR A 34 -1.99 2.52 13.70
N LYS A 35 -2.97 1.93 13.02
CA LYS A 35 -2.85 0.73 12.20
C LYS A 35 -3.06 1.11 10.74
N ILE A 36 -2.12 0.72 9.88
CA ILE A 36 -2.17 0.97 8.44
C ILE A 36 -2.17 -0.38 7.74
N ILE A 37 -3.12 -0.60 6.82
CA ILE A 37 -3.26 -1.83 6.05
C ILE A 37 -3.15 -1.49 4.57
N ALA A 38 -2.16 -2.06 3.89
CA ALA A 38 -2.04 -1.99 2.43
C ALA A 38 -2.32 -3.37 1.83
N ARG A 39 -3.24 -3.45 0.87
CA ARG A 39 -3.52 -4.69 0.11
C ARG A 39 -3.09 -4.49 -1.33
N LEU A 40 -2.22 -5.37 -1.82
CA LEU A 40 -1.64 -5.29 -3.16
C LEU A 40 -1.87 -6.63 -3.88
N PRO A 41 -2.12 -6.61 -5.20
CA PRO A 41 -2.14 -7.84 -5.99
C PRO A 41 -0.78 -8.54 -5.96
N LEU A 42 -0.78 -9.87 -5.90
CA LEU A 42 0.43 -10.66 -6.10
C LEU A 42 0.59 -10.91 -7.60
N GLU A 43 1.74 -10.57 -8.17
CA GLU A 43 2.08 -11.02 -9.51
C GLU A 43 2.19 -12.55 -9.51
N SER A 44 1.38 -13.21 -10.34
CA SER A 44 1.54 -14.63 -10.60
C SER A 44 2.87 -14.79 -11.34
N ARG A 45 3.87 -15.41 -10.69
CA ARG A 45 5.14 -15.76 -11.34
C ARG A 45 4.87 -16.86 -12.36
N ASN A 46 4.44 -16.48 -13.56
CA ASN A 46 4.36 -17.41 -14.68
C ASN A 46 5.79 -17.64 -15.19
N GLN A 47 6.57 -18.43 -14.45
CA GLN A 47 7.78 -19.01 -14.99
C GLN A 47 7.35 -20.08 -15.97
N GLU A 48 7.27 -19.69 -17.24
CA GLU A 48 7.45 -20.58 -18.36
C GLU A 48 8.83 -21.24 -18.16
N LEU A 49 8.84 -22.37 -17.46
CA LEU A 49 9.94 -23.33 -17.53
C LEU A 49 9.89 -23.87 -18.95
N GLY A 50 10.49 -23.12 -19.87
CA GLY A 50 10.71 -23.53 -21.24
C GLY A 50 11.61 -24.76 -21.24
N ILE A 51 11.00 -25.94 -21.14
CA ILE A 51 11.59 -27.17 -21.64
C ILE A 51 11.60 -27.00 -23.16
N ARG A 52 12.65 -26.34 -23.67
CA ARG A 52 12.96 -26.35 -25.10
C ARG A 52 13.44 -27.76 -25.40
N SER A 53 12.58 -28.53 -26.07
CA SER A 53 12.89 -29.76 -26.79
C SER A 53 13.84 -29.49 -27.95
#